data_AF-A0A7C4N905-F1
#
_entry.id   AF-A0A7C4N905-F1
#
_cell.length_a   1.000
_cell.length_b   1.000
_cell.length_c   1.000
_cell.angle_alpha   90.00
_cell.angle_beta   90.00
_cell.angle_gamma   90.00
#
_symmetry.space_group_name_H-M   'P 1'
#
loop_
_entity.id
_entity.type
_entity.pdbx_description
1 polymer ?
#
loop_
_entity_poly.entity_id
_entity_poly.type
_entity_poly.pdbx_seq_one_letter_code
_entity_poly.pdbx_strand_id
1 'polypeptide(L)'
;ELLANFEYGQEWTRAVGVEESPVGNVRKCHFCLHRLEQGQLPMCVTTCIGVANYFGDLNDPDSVVSQMAALPNAMVLKEEMGTKPKVYYLV
;
A
#
# COMPACT_ATOMS: atom_id res chain seq x y z
N GLU A 1 21.64 -9.87 -3.96
CA GLU A 1 21.53 -9.98 -2.48
C GLU A 1 20.17 -10.57 -2.15
N LEU A 2 20.09 -11.63 -1.33
CA LEU A 2 18.82 -12.17 -0.84
C LEU A 2 18.36 -11.31 0.33
N LEU A 3 17.98 -10.07 0.05
CA LEU A 3 17.47 -9.16 1.08
C LEU A 3 16.20 -9.76 1.68
N ALA A 4 16.15 -9.78 3.01
CA ALA A 4 14.97 -10.23 3.72
C ALA A 4 13.80 -9.29 3.43
N ASN A 5 12.61 -9.86 3.24
CA ASN A 5 11.40 -9.07 3.16
C ASN A 5 10.85 -8.92 4.57
N PHE A 6 10.59 -7.68 4.98
CA PHE A 6 9.95 -7.41 6.26
C PHE A 6 8.44 -7.27 6.06
N GLU A 7 7.68 -8.24 6.54
CA GLU A 7 6.22 -8.28 6.41
C GLU A 7 5.59 -8.62 7.76
N TYR A 8 4.55 -7.89 8.16
CA TYR A 8 3.80 -8.10 9.40
C TYR A 8 4.67 -8.13 10.68
N GLY A 9 5.67 -7.25 10.76
CA GLY A 9 6.57 -7.18 11.91
C GLY A 9 7.62 -8.29 11.98
N GLN A 10 7.75 -9.12 10.92
CA GLN A 10 8.65 -10.26 10.89
C GLN A 10 9.58 -10.22 9.68
N GLU A 11 10.82 -10.67 9.90
CA GLU A 11 11.83 -10.80 8.86
C GLU A 11 11.74 -12.16 8.17
N TRP A 12 11.51 -12.16 6.86
CA TRP A 12 11.42 -13.37 6.04
C TRP A 12 12.67 -13.54 5.20
N THR A 13 13.62 -14.33 5.71
CA THR A 13 14.88 -14.62 5.04
C THR A 13 14.73 -15.75 4.02
N ARG A 14 15.25 -15.57 2.81
CA ARG A 14 15.39 -16.65 1.82
C ARG A 14 16.75 -17.32 2.01
N ALA A 15 16.76 -18.59 2.40
CA ALA A 15 17.99 -19.34 2.57
C ALA A 15 18.56 -19.78 1.22
N VAL A 16 19.88 -19.68 1.05
CA VAL A 16 20.58 -20.15 -0.16
C VAL A 16 20.42 -21.66 -0.28
N GLY A 17 19.99 -22.14 -1.44
CA GLY A 17 19.78 -23.57 -1.69
C GLY A 17 18.48 -24.16 -1.15
N VAL A 18 17.58 -23.32 -0.59
CA VAL A 18 16.23 -23.72 -0.20
C VAL A 18 15.25 -23.13 -1.22
N GLU A 19 14.51 -23.99 -1.92
CA GLU A 19 13.52 -23.58 -2.93
C GLU A 19 12.12 -23.32 -2.36
N GLU A 20 11.91 -23.71 -1.10
CA GLU A 20 10.65 -23.50 -0.40
C GLU A 20 10.43 -22.01 -0.08
N SER A 21 9.18 -21.57 -0.15
CA SER A 21 8.84 -20.22 0.27
C SER A 21 9.01 -20.09 1.79
N PRO A 22 9.63 -19.00 2.29
CA PRO A 22 9.79 -18.78 3.73
C PRO A 22 8.46 -18.54 4.46
N VAL A 23 7.34 -18.37 3.73
CA VAL A 23 6.00 -18.14 4.29
C VAL A 23 4.94 -18.87 3.48
N GLY A 24 3.88 -19.36 4.13
CA GLY A 24 2.70 -19.94 3.47
C GLY A 24 2.10 -18.97 2.44
N ASN A 25 1.90 -19.47 1.22
CA ASN A 25 1.82 -18.64 0.02
C ASN A 25 0.43 -18.03 -0.22
N VAL A 26 0.17 -16.84 0.33
CA VAL A 26 -0.70 -15.80 -0.27
C VAL A 26 -0.14 -14.43 0.16
N ARG A 27 0.08 -13.52 -0.79
CA ARG A 27 0.50 -12.14 -0.50
C ARG A 27 -0.43 -11.14 -1.19
N LYS A 28 -0.49 -9.93 -0.63
CA LYS A 28 -1.26 -8.82 -1.18
C LYS A 28 -0.62 -7.50 -0.77
N CYS A 29 -1.06 -6.41 -1.38
CA CYS A 29 -0.79 -5.08 -0.86
C CYS A 29 -1.31 -4.97 0.59
N HIS A 30 -0.47 -4.39 1.45
CA HIS A 30 -0.78 -4.08 2.84
C HIS A 30 -0.32 -2.66 3.18
N PHE A 31 -0.30 -1.78 2.17
CA PHE A 31 0.13 -0.38 2.24
C PHE A 31 1.48 -0.16 2.91
N CYS A 32 2.43 -1.09 2.68
CA CYS A 32 3.75 -1.05 3.28
C CYS A 32 3.69 -0.86 4.80
N LEU A 33 2.84 -1.62 5.50
CA LEU A 33 2.71 -1.60 6.97
C LEU A 33 4.06 -1.42 7.72
N HIS A 34 5.10 -2.15 7.31
CA HIS A 34 6.44 -2.05 7.88
C HIS A 34 7.10 -0.67 7.79
N ARG A 35 6.74 0.12 6.78
CA ARG A 35 7.19 1.52 6.60
C ARG A 35 6.34 2.46 7.44
N LEU A 36 5.02 2.25 7.43
CA LEU A 36 4.06 3.09 8.17
C LEU A 36 4.33 3.04 9.68
N GLU A 37 4.65 1.86 10.23
CA GLU A 37 5.05 1.68 11.63
C GLU A 37 6.30 2.48 12.02
N GLN A 38 7.12 2.86 11.04
CA GLN A 38 8.33 3.68 11.21
C GLN A 38 8.11 5.14 10.78
N GLY A 39 6.86 5.57 10.58
CA GLY A 39 6.51 6.93 10.14
C GLY A 39 6.90 7.24 8.70
N GLN A 40 7.18 6.22 7.88
CA GLN A 40 7.56 6.39 6.47
C GLN A 40 6.37 6.15 5.54
N LEU A 41 6.30 6.91 4.45
CA LEU A 41 5.30 6.69 3.40
C LEU A 41 5.50 5.36 2.65
N PRO A 42 4.44 4.76 2.07
CA PRO A 42 4.54 3.55 1.26
C PRO A 42 5.49 3.72 0.08
N MET A 43 6.15 2.61 -0.31
CA MET A 43 7.17 2.65 -1.35
C MET A 43 6.62 3.15 -2.70
N CYS A 44 5.42 2.69 -3.10
CA CYS A 44 4.79 3.09 -4.35
C CYS A 44 4.42 4.59 -4.41
N VAL A 45 4.35 5.28 -3.26
CA VAL A 45 4.20 6.74 -3.18
C VAL A 45 5.57 7.40 -3.34
N THR A 46 6.57 6.97 -2.56
CA THR A 46 7.89 7.61 -2.53
C THR A 46 8.71 7.44 -3.82
N THR A 47 8.48 6.37 -4.57
CA THR A 47 9.22 6.10 -5.82
C THR A 47 8.50 6.57 -7.08
N CYS A 48 7.29 7.14 -6.95
CA CYS A 48 6.51 7.55 -8.11
C CYS A 48 7.04 8.85 -8.71
N ILE A 49 7.77 8.75 -9.81
CA ILE A 49 8.32 9.92 -10.53
C ILE A 49 7.19 10.85 -11.01
N GLY A 50 6.05 10.28 -11.42
CA GLY A 50 4.89 11.05 -11.89
C GLY A 50 3.97 11.57 -10.79
N VAL A 51 4.28 11.32 -9.51
CA VAL A 51 3.46 11.75 -8.35
C VAL A 51 1.98 11.37 -8.51
N ALA A 52 1.73 10.16 -8.99
CA ALA A 52 0.37 9.66 -9.25
C ALA A 52 -0.30 9.11 -7.98
N ASN A 53 0.48 8.68 -6.99
CA ASN A 53 -0.03 8.06 -5.77
C ASN A 53 0.08 9.01 -4.58
N TYR A 54 -1.01 9.15 -3.83
CA TYR A 54 -1.07 9.85 -2.55
C TYR A 54 -1.47 8.86 -1.47
N PHE A 55 -0.97 9.06 -0.25
CA PHE A 55 -1.29 8.21 0.90
C PHE A 55 -1.49 9.06 2.15
N GLY A 56 -2.47 8.70 2.98
CA GLY A 56 -2.81 9.41 4.21
C GLY A 56 -4.04 8.82 4.90
N ASP A 57 -4.54 9.53 5.91
CA ASP A 57 -5.74 9.15 6.67
C ASP A 57 -6.99 9.76 6.03
N LEU A 58 -7.93 8.90 5.61
CA LEU A 58 -9.21 9.32 5.03
C LEU A 58 -10.18 9.90 6.09
N ASN A 59 -9.92 9.68 7.38
CA ASN A 59 -10.74 10.22 8.46
C ASN A 59 -10.30 11.62 8.89
N ASP A 60 -9.10 12.04 8.50
CA ASP A 60 -8.59 13.38 8.72
C ASP A 60 -9.01 14.28 7.54
N PRO A 61 -9.92 15.25 7.73
CA PRO A 61 -10.39 16.12 6.64
C PRO A 61 -9.28 17.03 6.09
N ASP A 62 -8.23 17.30 6.87
CA ASP A 62 -7.11 18.14 6.46
C ASP A 62 -6.06 17.34 5.66
N SER A 63 -6.21 16.02 5.56
CA SER A 63 -5.29 15.18 4.80
C SER A 63 -5.45 15.35 3.28
N VAL A 64 -4.34 15.24 2.56
CA VAL A 64 -4.33 15.32 1.09
C VAL A 64 -5.27 14.29 0.46
N VAL A 65 -5.31 13.07 0.99
CA VAL A 65 -6.16 12.01 0.43
C VAL A 65 -7.65 12.27 0.66
N SER A 66 -8.03 12.84 1.80
CA SER A 66 -9.43 13.22 2.07
C SER A 66 -9.91 14.30 1.13
N GLN A 67 -9.07 15.31 0.88
CA GLN A 67 -9.36 16.38 -0.07
C GLN A 67 -9.44 15.86 -1.51
N MET A 68 -8.51 14.99 -1.92
CA MET A 68 -8.51 14.40 -3.27
C MET A 68 -9.71 13.48 -3.50
N ALA A 69 -10.10 12.68 -2.51
CA ALA A 69 -11.26 11.79 -2.62
C ALA A 69 -12.60 12.54 -2.69
N ALA A 70 -12.65 13.78 -2.23
CA ALA A 70 -13.83 14.66 -2.32
C ALA A 70 -13.93 15.41 -3.66
N LEU A 71 -12.92 15.31 -4.54
CA LEU A 71 -12.96 16.00 -5.83
C LEU A 71 -14.04 15.41 -6.75
N PRO A 72 -14.66 16.23 -7.63
CA PRO A 72 -15.70 15.75 -8.54
C PRO A 72 -15.25 14.67 -9.52
N ASN A 73 -13.94 14.57 -9.77
CA ASN A 73 -13.34 13.58 -10.66
C ASN A 73 -12.76 12.37 -9.93
N ALA A 74 -13.04 12.22 -8.64
CA ALA A 74 -12.71 11.01 -7.90
C ALA A 74 -13.72 9.89 -8.22
N MET A 75 -13.21 8.69 -8.44
CA MET A 75 -14.01 7.49 -8.66
C MET A 75 -13.52 6.31 -7.82
N VAL A 76 -14.45 5.41 -7.49
CA VAL A 76 -14.16 4.13 -6.85
C VAL A 76 -14.24 3.01 -7.88
N LEU A 77 -13.18 2.22 -8.00
CA LEU A 77 -13.13 1.13 -8.97
C LEU A 77 -14.08 -0.01 -8.56
N LYS A 78 -14.98 -0.39 -9.48
CA LYS A 78 -15.97 -1.47 -9.29
C LYS A 78 -16.86 -1.28 -8.06
N GLU A 79 -17.38 -0.07 -7.88
CA GLU A 79 -18.24 0.28 -6.74
C GLU A 79 -19.48 -0.64 -6.64
N GLU A 80 -20.00 -1.11 -7.78
CA GLU A 80 -21.14 -2.02 -7.86
C GLU A 80 -20.95 -3.35 -7.10
N MET A 81 -19.70 -3.74 -6.83
CA MET A 81 -19.37 -4.95 -6.07
C MET A 81 -19.54 -4.79 -4.56
N GLY A 82 -19.78 -3.58 -4.04
CA GLY A 82 -20.08 -3.34 -2.62
C GLY A 82 -18.91 -3.58 -1.65
N THR A 83 -17.67 -3.69 -2.15
CA THR A 83 -16.49 -4.03 -1.33
C THR A 83 -15.91 -2.85 -0.55
N LYS A 84 -16.40 -1.63 -0.80
CA LYS A 84 -15.99 -0.38 -0.12
C LYS A 84 -14.46 -0.20 -0.06
N PRO A 85 -13.75 -0.25 -1.19
CA PRO A 85 -12.30 -0.15 -1.21
C PRO A 85 -11.82 1.21 -0.68
N LYS A 86 -10.57 1.26 -0.22
CA LYS A 86 -9.92 2.47 0.32
C LYS A 86 -8.89 3.06 -0.66
N VAL A 87 -9.09 2.80 -1.95
CA VAL A 87 -8.28 3.36 -3.04
C VAL A 87 -9.24 4.08 -3.98
N TYR A 88 -8.97 5.36 -4.20
CA TYR A 88 -9.74 6.25 -5.06
C TYR A 88 -8.87 6.61 -6.26
N TYR A 89 -9.48 6.68 -7.43
CA TYR A 89 -8.81 7.05 -8.67
C TYR A 89 -9.29 8.44 -9.10
N LEU A 90 -8.38 9.28 -9.57
CA LEU A 90 -8.72 10.57 -10.15
C LEU A 90 -8.71 10.42 -11.68
N VAL A 91 -9.80 10.80 -12.36
CA VAL A 91 -9.97 10.69 -13.82
C VAL A 91 -10.12 12.02 -14.54
#